data_AF-A0A117MDP2-F1
#
_entry.id   AF-A0A117MDP2-F1
#
_cell.length_a   1.000
_cell.length_b   1.000
_cell.length_c   1.000
_cell.angle_alpha   90.00
_cell.angle_beta   90.00
_cell.angle_gamma   90.00
#
_symmetry.space_group_name_H-M   'P 1'
#
loop_
_entity.id
_entity.type
_entity.pdbx_description
1 polymer ?
#
loop_
_entity_poly.entity_id
_entity_poly.type
_entity_poly.pdbx_seq_one_letter_code
_entity_poly.pdbx_strand_id
1 'polypeptide(L)'
;MTTKKQDSKEYSKDFVIAKKEINKSNQKIQDKLVNKIKITDTTLRDAHQSLLATRMTTEEMIPICESLDRVGYYSMEVWGGATFDSCMRYLNEDPWERLRILRKKLPNTKLQMLLR
;
A
#
# COMPACT_ATOMS: atom_id res chain seq x y z
N MET A 1 -26.14 54.60 28.65
CA MET A 1 -26.69 53.32 28.17
C MET A 1 -26.40 53.19 26.68
N THR A 2 -25.28 52.58 26.30
CA THR A 2 -24.99 52.25 24.89
C THR A 2 -24.71 50.76 24.83
N THR A 3 -25.78 49.98 24.69
CA THR A 3 -25.67 48.55 24.40
C THR A 3 -25.10 48.42 22.99
N LYS A 4 -23.86 47.93 22.91
CA LYS A 4 -23.24 47.49 21.66
C LYS A 4 -24.20 46.49 21.00
N LYS A 5 -24.77 46.85 19.84
CA LYS A 5 -25.33 45.88 18.91
C LYS A 5 -24.17 45.00 18.46
N GLN A 6 -23.92 43.92 19.19
CA GLN A 6 -23.03 42.87 18.74
C GLN A 6 -23.69 42.24 17.51
N ASP A 7 -23.07 42.39 16.35
CA ASP A 7 -23.69 42.15 15.05
C ASP A 7 -24.16 40.68 14.90
N SER A 8 -25.47 40.49 14.69
CA SER A 8 -26.11 39.18 14.53
C SER A 8 -25.51 38.32 13.40
N LYS A 9 -24.85 38.97 12.43
CA LYS A 9 -24.11 38.30 11.34
C LYS A 9 -22.78 37.67 11.81
N GLU A 10 -22.16 38.20 12.85
CA GLU A 10 -20.90 37.68 13.41
C GLU A 10 -21.16 36.37 14.18
N TYR A 11 -22.18 36.37 15.05
CA TYR A 11 -22.67 35.15 15.73
C TYR A 11 -23.06 34.02 14.77
N SER A 12 -23.66 34.36 13.61
CA SER A 12 -24.01 33.37 12.59
C SER A 12 -22.78 32.73 11.95
N LYS A 13 -21.70 33.48 11.74
CA LYS A 13 -20.44 32.97 11.21
C LYS A 13 -19.74 32.07 12.21
N ASP A 14 -19.67 32.47 13.48
CA ASP A 14 -19.05 31.69 14.55
C ASP A 14 -19.73 30.32 14.72
N PHE A 15 -21.06 30.28 14.61
CA PHE A 15 -21.83 29.04 14.67
C PHE A 15 -21.55 28.10 13.48
N VAL A 16 -21.37 28.66 12.28
CA VAL A 16 -21.00 27.90 11.07
C VAL A 16 -19.58 27.34 11.17
N ILE A 17 -18.65 28.13 11.73
CA ILE A 17 -17.25 27.70 11.96
C ILE A 17 -17.21 26.57 12.99
N ALA A 18 -17.87 26.73 14.14
CA ALA A 18 -17.95 25.71 15.18
C ALA A 18 -18.56 24.40 14.66
N LYS A 19 -19.64 24.46 13.87
CA LYS A 19 -20.21 23.27 13.21
C LYS A 19 -19.24 22.59 12.25
N LYS A 20 -18.46 23.38 11.49
CA LYS A 20 -17.42 22.84 10.60
C LYS A 20 -16.34 22.12 11.39
N GLU A 21 -15.90 22.68 12.50
CA GLU A 21 -14.88 22.07 13.36
C GLU A 21 -15.38 20.76 13.99
N ILE A 22 -16.61 20.76 14.51
CA ILE A 22 -17.26 19.56 15.08
C ILE A 22 -17.42 18.45 14.01
N ASN A 23 -17.83 18.79 12.80
CA ASN A 23 -17.92 17.80 11.72
C ASN A 23 -16.54 17.26 11.32
N LYS A 24 -15.52 18.11 11.31
CA LYS A 24 -14.14 17.72 10.99
C LYS A 24 -13.55 16.82 12.07
N SER A 25 -13.85 17.07 13.35
CA SER A 25 -13.45 16.19 14.46
C SER A 25 -14.18 14.85 14.41
N ASN A 26 -15.48 14.85 14.11
CA ASN A 26 -16.28 13.62 14.00
C ASN A 26 -15.81 12.75 12.82
N GLN A 27 -15.46 13.34 11.68
CA GLN A 27 -14.88 12.61 10.55
C GLN A 27 -13.54 11.96 10.95
N LYS A 28 -12.68 12.70 11.65
CA LYS A 28 -11.38 12.19 12.13
C LYS A 28 -11.54 11.04 13.12
N ILE A 29 -12.58 11.07 13.95
CA ILE A 29 -12.91 10.01 14.90
C ILE A 29 -13.44 8.77 14.15
N GLN A 30 -14.33 8.96 13.17
CA GLN A 30 -14.83 7.88 12.31
C GLN A 30 -13.69 7.20 11.54
N ASP A 31 -12.80 7.97 10.92
CA ASP A 31 -11.63 7.43 10.20
C ASP A 31 -10.65 6.69 11.13
N LYS A 32 -10.62 7.05 12.42
CA LYS A 32 -9.80 6.38 13.45
C LYS A 32 -10.46 5.11 14.01
N LEU A 33 -11.79 5.04 13.99
CA LEU A 33 -12.56 3.88 14.45
C LEU A 33 -12.63 2.76 13.40
N VAL A 34 -12.52 3.10 12.11
CA VAL A 34 -12.45 2.12 11.02
C VAL A 34 -11.00 1.71 10.78
N ASN A 35 -10.55 0.66 11.47
CA ASN A 35 -9.26 0.03 11.18
C ASN A 35 -9.30 -0.58 9.77
N LYS A 36 -8.75 0.14 8.78
CA LYS A 36 -8.66 -0.35 7.39
C LYS A 36 -7.85 -1.64 7.35
N ILE A 37 -8.44 -2.68 6.77
CA ILE A 37 -7.76 -3.96 6.53
C ILE A 37 -6.60 -3.72 5.57
N LYS A 38 -5.44 -4.25 5.94
CA LYS A 38 -4.22 -4.19 5.15
C LYS A 38 -4.07 -5.49 4.37
N ILE A 39 -3.78 -5.38 3.08
CA ILE A 39 -3.63 -6.53 2.19
C ILE A 39 -2.18 -6.62 1.74
N THR A 40 -1.62 -7.82 1.79
CA THR A 40 -0.32 -8.16 1.22
C THR A 40 -0.55 -9.04 0.01
N ASP A 41 0.00 -8.62 -1.14
CA ASP A 41 -0.01 -9.45 -2.34
C ASP A 41 1.13 -10.48 -2.31
N THR A 42 0.85 -11.69 -2.76
CA THR A 42 1.82 -12.80 -2.82
C THR A 42 2.00 -13.35 -4.23
N THR A 43 1.47 -12.65 -5.25
CA THR A 43 1.45 -13.10 -6.64
C THR A 43 2.85 -13.39 -7.18
N LEU A 44 3.83 -12.52 -6.86
CA LEU A 44 5.19 -12.62 -7.37
C LEU A 44 6.11 -13.58 -6.56
N ARG A 45 5.60 -14.21 -5.49
CA ARG A 45 6.36 -15.18 -4.67
C ARG A 45 5.56 -16.46 -4.40
N ASP A 46 4.62 -16.41 -3.47
CA ASP A 46 3.97 -17.62 -2.96
C ASP A 46 2.92 -18.20 -3.90
N ALA A 47 2.25 -17.35 -4.70
CA ALA A 47 1.20 -17.82 -5.61
C ALA A 47 1.76 -18.77 -6.68
N HIS A 48 2.80 -18.36 -7.41
CA HIS A 48 3.45 -19.22 -8.41
C HIS A 48 4.28 -20.33 -7.77
N GLN A 49 4.77 -20.15 -6.54
CA GLN A 49 5.36 -21.25 -5.78
C GLN A 49 4.34 -22.36 -5.50
N SER A 50 3.10 -21.98 -5.15
CA SER A 50 2.02 -22.92 -4.83
C SER A 50 1.41 -23.56 -6.07
N LEU A 51 1.25 -22.80 -7.16
CA LEU A 51 0.48 -23.23 -8.33
C LEU A 51 1.35 -23.68 -9.52
N LEU A 52 2.58 -23.15 -9.62
CA LEU A 52 3.45 -23.30 -10.80
C LEU A 52 4.87 -23.74 -10.41
N ALA A 53 5.01 -24.45 -9.28
CA ALA A 53 6.27 -24.98 -8.78
C ALA A 53 7.42 -23.95 -8.75
N THR A 54 7.12 -22.67 -8.52
CA THR A 54 8.08 -21.58 -8.48
C THR A 54 8.76 -21.25 -9.82
N ARG A 55 8.09 -21.51 -10.96
CA ARG A 55 8.69 -21.39 -12.31
C ARG A 55 8.41 -20.08 -13.05
N MET A 56 7.83 -19.07 -12.40
CA MET A 56 7.66 -17.75 -13.01
C MET A 56 9.03 -17.06 -13.18
N THR A 57 9.34 -16.70 -14.42
CA THR A 57 10.57 -15.97 -14.80
C THR A 57 10.48 -14.50 -14.43
N THR A 58 11.63 -13.83 -14.32
CA THR A 58 11.64 -12.38 -14.05
C THR A 58 11.00 -11.61 -15.22
N GLU A 59 11.20 -12.07 -16.45
CA GLU A 59 10.63 -11.45 -17.66
C GLU A 59 9.09 -11.43 -17.62
N GLU A 60 8.46 -12.53 -17.22
CA GLU A 60 6.99 -12.62 -17.10
C GLU A 60 6.42 -11.73 -15.99
N MET A 61 7.20 -11.40 -14.96
CA MET A 61 6.76 -10.54 -13.84
C MET A 61 6.74 -9.06 -14.22
N ILE A 62 7.69 -8.60 -15.05
CA ILE A 62 7.93 -7.18 -15.29
C ILE A 62 6.70 -6.42 -15.85
N PRO A 63 5.94 -6.96 -16.83
CA PRO A 63 4.84 -6.23 -17.47
C PRO A 63 3.75 -5.75 -16.51
N ILE A 64 3.50 -6.49 -15.42
CA ILE A 64 2.41 -6.17 -14.49
C ILE A 64 2.84 -5.31 -13.29
N CYS A 65 4.15 -5.17 -13.06
CA CYS A 65 4.69 -4.50 -11.87
C CYS A 65 4.17 -3.07 -11.68
N GLU A 66 4.09 -2.28 -12.75
CA GLU A 66 3.65 -0.88 -12.65
C GLU A 66 2.19 -0.76 -12.19
N SER A 67 1.33 -1.69 -12.63
CA SER A 67 -0.06 -1.76 -12.20
C SER A 67 -0.14 -2.18 -10.73
N LEU A 68 0.63 -3.18 -10.31
CA LEU A 68 0.67 -3.66 -8.92
C LEU A 68 1.14 -2.58 -7.95
N ASP A 69 2.15 -1.79 -8.33
CA ASP A 69 2.69 -0.71 -7.49
C ASP A 69 1.67 0.40 -7.21
N ARG A 70 0.68 0.57 -8.09
CA ARG A 70 -0.38 1.58 -7.96
C ARG A 70 -1.59 1.12 -7.13
N VAL A 71 -1.70 -0.17 -6.79
CA VAL A 71 -2.87 -0.71 -6.06
C VAL A 71 -2.94 -0.19 -4.62
N GLY A 72 -1.78 0.05 -3.99
CA GLY A 72 -1.71 0.49 -2.59
C GLY A 72 -1.73 -0.65 -1.57
N TYR A 73 -1.09 -1.78 -1.90
CA TYR A 73 -0.88 -2.88 -0.96
C TYR A 73 -0.08 -2.43 0.27
N TYR A 74 -0.29 -3.10 1.40
CA TYR A 74 0.54 -2.89 2.59
C TYR A 74 1.98 -3.34 2.36
N SER A 75 2.14 -4.49 1.70
CA SER A 75 3.40 -5.01 1.18
C SER A 75 3.14 -5.92 0.00
N MET A 76 4.19 -6.19 -0.77
CA MET A 76 4.21 -7.23 -1.79
C MET A 76 5.30 -8.23 -1.44
N GLU A 77 4.92 -9.49 -1.32
CA GLU A 77 5.87 -10.56 -1.16
C GLU A 77 6.42 -10.98 -2.52
N VAL A 78 7.72 -10.75 -2.72
CA VAL A 78 8.35 -10.89 -4.04
C VAL A 78 9.63 -11.73 -4.03
N TRP A 79 10.08 -12.17 -2.85
CA TRP A 79 11.40 -12.79 -2.70
C TRP A 79 11.49 -13.78 -1.54
N GLY A 80 12.57 -14.55 -1.48
CA GLY A 80 12.79 -15.58 -0.46
C GLY A 80 12.01 -16.87 -0.72
N GLY A 81 11.91 -17.73 0.28
CA GLY A 81 11.34 -19.08 0.12
C GLY A 81 12.05 -19.88 -0.98
N ALA A 82 11.28 -20.60 -1.81
CA ALA A 82 11.85 -21.42 -2.89
C ALA A 82 12.31 -20.59 -4.11
N THR A 83 12.01 -19.29 -4.16
CA THR A 83 12.37 -18.46 -5.33
C THR A 83 13.88 -18.33 -5.50
N PHE A 84 14.64 -18.31 -4.41
CA PHE A 84 16.10 -18.20 -4.46
C PHE A 84 16.74 -19.42 -5.14
N ASP A 85 16.36 -20.64 -4.72
CA ASP A 85 16.80 -21.89 -5.35
C ASP A 85 16.28 -22.00 -6.80
N SER A 86 15.03 -21.61 -7.04
CA SER A 86 14.42 -21.74 -8.37
C SER A 86 15.11 -20.89 -9.43
N CYS A 87 15.47 -19.64 -9.07
CA CYS A 87 16.22 -18.75 -9.97
C CYS A 87 17.50 -19.43 -10.47
N MET A 88 18.30 -19.96 -9.56
CA MET A 88 19.60 -20.55 -9.89
C MET A 88 19.47 -21.92 -10.55
N ARG A 89 18.58 -22.78 -10.05
CA ARG A 89 18.51 -24.20 -10.47
C ARG A 89 17.73 -24.42 -11.75
N TYR A 90 16.66 -23.66 -11.98
CA TYR A 90 15.71 -23.96 -13.05
C TYR A 90 15.54 -22.84 -14.06
N LEU A 91 15.71 -21.59 -13.65
CA LEU A 91 15.45 -20.44 -14.50
C LEU A 91 16.72 -19.84 -15.10
N ASN A 92 17.90 -20.25 -14.62
CA ASN A 92 19.19 -19.69 -14.99
C ASN A 92 19.23 -18.15 -14.79
N GLU A 93 18.65 -17.70 -13.67
CA GLU A 93 18.58 -16.30 -13.28
C GLU A 93 19.35 -16.05 -11.96
N ASP A 94 19.87 -14.84 -11.79
CA ASP A 94 20.43 -14.38 -10.51
C ASP A 94 19.28 -13.89 -9.60
N PRO A 95 19.04 -14.52 -8.44
CA PRO A 95 17.99 -14.08 -7.52
C PRO A 95 18.20 -12.65 -6.99
N TRP A 96 19.44 -12.15 -6.94
CA TRP A 96 19.75 -10.78 -6.53
C TRP A 96 19.43 -9.77 -7.63
N GLU A 97 19.66 -10.13 -8.89
CA GLU A 97 19.25 -9.32 -10.05
C GLU A 97 17.73 -9.17 -10.08
N ARG A 98 17.00 -10.28 -9.91
CA ARG A 98 15.53 -10.27 -9.82
C ARG A 98 15.06 -9.26 -8.76
N LEU A 99 15.64 -9.30 -7.55
CA LEU A 99 15.27 -8.37 -6.48
C LEU A 99 15.54 -6.91 -6.87
N ARG A 100 16.68 -6.61 -7.50
CA ARG A 100 17.05 -5.25 -7.94
C ARG A 100 16.11 -4.73 -9.04
N ILE A 101 15.76 -5.58 -10.00
CA ILE A 101 14.77 -5.26 -11.05
C ILE A 101 13.40 -4.96 -10.43
N LEU A 102 12.91 -5.84 -9.55
CA LEU A 102 11.61 -5.65 -8.90
C LEU A 102 11.59 -4.40 -8.02
N ARG A 103 12.67 -4.12 -7.28
CA ARG A 103 12.79 -2.87 -6.50
C ARG A 103 12.72 -1.61 -7.37
N LYS A 104 13.30 -1.65 -8.57
CA LYS A 104 13.23 -0.55 -9.54
C LYS A 104 11.83 -0.40 -10.14
N LYS A 105 11.12 -1.51 -10.35
CA LYS A 105 9.77 -1.54 -10.96
C LYS A 105 8.62 -1.31 -9.98
N LEU A 106 8.85 -1.55 -8.68
CA LEU A 106 7.87 -1.37 -7.60
C LEU A 106 8.35 -0.29 -6.61
N PRO A 107 8.64 0.96 -7.03
CA PRO A 107 9.29 1.96 -6.19
C PRO A 107 8.44 2.42 -5.00
N ASN A 108 7.11 2.35 -5.06
CA ASN A 108 6.24 2.87 -4.00
C ASN A 108 5.83 1.81 -2.98
N THR A 109 5.90 0.53 -3.35
CA THR A 109 5.45 -0.57 -2.51
C THR A 109 6.57 -1.15 -1.63
N LYS A 110 6.20 -1.58 -0.41
CA LYS A 110 7.10 -2.27 0.51
C LYS A 110 7.31 -3.70 0.01
N LEU A 111 8.56 -4.08 -0.22
CA LEU A 111 8.89 -5.45 -0.59
C LEU A 111 9.07 -6.29 0.67
N GLN A 112 8.47 -7.48 0.65
CA GLN A 112 8.53 -8.47 1.71
C GLN A 112 9.17 -9.75 1.16
N MET A 113 9.82 -10.50 2.05
CA MET A 113 10.35 -11.83 1.74
C MET A 113 9.99 -12.83 2.82
N LEU A 114 9.98 -14.12 2.45
CA LEU A 114 10.00 -15.23 3.39
C LEU A 114 11.45 -15.67 3.65
N LEU A 115 11.88 -15.60 4.91
CA LEU A 115 13.19 -16.06 5.37
C LEU A 115 13.00 -17.19 6.40
N ARG A 116 13.78 -18.26 6.29
CA ARG A 116 13.76 -19.41 7.21
C ARG A 116 15.17 -19.80 7.61
#